data_AF-A0A7K3H1B5-F1
#
_entry.id   AF-A0A7K3H1B5-F1
#
_cell.length_a   1.000
_cell.length_b   1.000
_cell.length_c   1.000
_cell.angle_alpha   90.00
_cell.angle_beta   90.00
_cell.angle_gamma   90.00
#
_symmetry.space_group_name_H-M   'P 1'
#
loop_
_entity.id
_entity.type
_entity.pdbx_description
1 polymer ?
#
loop_
_entity_poly.entity_id
_entity_poly.type
_entity_poly.pdbx_seq_one_letter_code
_entity_poly.pdbx_strand_id
1 'polypeptide(L)' 'ELRDAGSGTGGTFPAAAPVKRIDYVTVGEGVRVRGAAVPEEAVASDHRPVVADVSLTRR' A
#
# COMPACT_ATOMS: atom_id res chain seq x y z
N GLU A 1 4.92 15.27 -8.90
CA GLU A 1 5.31 14.55 -7.68
C GLU A 1 4.27 13.51 -7.28
N LEU A 2 4.72 12.27 -7.06
CA LEU A 2 3.90 11.18 -6.54
C LEU A 2 4.14 11.04 -5.04
N ARG A 3 3.09 10.71 -4.29
CA ARG A 3 3.17 10.51 -2.83
C ARG A 3 2.78 9.09 -2.47
N ASP A 4 3.54 8.48 -1.58
CA ASP A 4 3.25 7.15 -1.06
C ASP A 4 1.95 7.16 -0.23
N ALA A 5 0.98 6.33 -0.64
CA ALA A 5 -0.32 6.25 0.02
C ALA A 5 -0.26 5.50 1.36
N GLY A 6 0.73 4.64 1.56
CA GLY A 6 0.90 3.83 2.75
C GLY A 6 2.11 4.21 3.56
N SER A 7 2.44 5.50 3.71
CA SER A 7 3.60 5.89 4.51
C SER A 7 3.50 5.28 5.91
N GLY A 8 4.52 4.50 6.29
CA GLY A 8 4.55 3.78 7.57
C GLY A 8 3.81 2.43 7.59
N THR A 9 3.28 1.92 6.47
CA THR A 9 2.82 0.53 6.39
C THR A 9 3.99 -0.45 6.59
N GLY A 10 3.66 -1.65 7.07
CA GLY A 10 4.64 -2.72 7.30
C GLY A 10 5.32 -3.23 6.03
N GLY A 11 6.22 -4.20 6.21
CA GLY A 11 6.86 -4.88 5.10
C GLY A 11 5.86 -5.64 4.22
N THR A 12 6.21 -5.79 2.96
CA THR A 12 5.46 -6.57 1.96
C THR A 12 6.19 -7.85 1.57
N PHE A 13 7.50 -7.94 1.80
CA PHE A 13 8.32 -9.09 1.41
C PHE A 13 9.31 -9.53 2.51
N PRO A 14 9.59 -10.84 2.66
CA PRO A 14 8.80 -11.96 2.12
C PRO A 14 7.45 -12.07 2.84
N ALA A 15 6.41 -12.54 2.16
CA ALA A 15 5.04 -12.51 2.69
C ALA A 15 4.88 -13.24 4.04
N ALA A 16 5.59 -14.36 4.22
CA ALA A 16 5.55 -15.14 5.46
C ALA A 16 6.15 -14.42 6.68
N ALA A 17 7.14 -13.54 6.47
CA ALA A 17 7.82 -12.79 7.53
C ALA A 17 8.31 -11.45 6.96
N PRO A 18 7.42 -10.44 6.83
CA PRO A 18 7.73 -9.25 6.05
C PRO A 18 8.73 -8.37 6.77
N VAL A 19 9.89 -8.16 6.13
CA VAL A 19 10.98 -7.32 6.64
C VAL A 19 11.41 -6.24 5.65
N LYS A 20 10.97 -6.35 4.40
CA LYS A 20 11.24 -5.38 3.34
C LYS A 20 9.93 -4.75 2.88
N ARG A 21 9.98 -3.44 2.62
CA ARG A 21 8.90 -2.69 1.99
C ARG A 21 9.36 -2.27 0.60
N ILE A 22 8.94 -3.03 -0.42
CA ILE A 22 9.38 -2.84 -1.80
C ILE A 22 8.22 -2.69 -2.79
N ASP A 23 6.98 -2.82 -2.29
CA ASP A 23 5.76 -2.60 -3.06
C ASP A 23 5.05 -1.35 -2.52
N TYR A 24 4.63 -0.48 -3.44
CA TYR A 24 4.09 0.83 -3.10
C TYR A 24 2.87 1.14 -3.96
N VAL A 25 1.86 1.73 -3.33
CA VAL A 25 0.80 2.47 -4.05
C VAL A 25 1.14 3.95 -3.93
N THR A 26 1.29 4.64 -5.06
CA THR A 26 1.56 6.08 -5.07
C THR A 26 0.42 6.85 -5.73
N VAL A 27 0.16 8.05 -5.23
CA VAL A 27 -0.96 8.89 -5.68
C VAL A 27 -0.49 10.27 -6.11
N GLY A 28 -1.15 10.81 -7.13
CA GLY A 28 -0.89 12.13 -7.69
C GLY A 28 -1.81 13.22 -7.14
N GLU A 29 -1.87 14.34 -7.87
CA GLU A 29 -2.82 15.42 -7.59
C GLU A 29 -4.27 14.95 -7.81
N GLY A 30 -5.21 15.46 -7.02
CA GLY A 30 -6.63 15.13 -7.15
C GLY A 30 -7.07 13.79 -6.54
N VAL A 31 -6.13 13.02 -5.98
CA VAL A 31 -6.41 11.77 -5.25
C VAL A 31 -6.14 12.00 -3.76
N ARG A 32 -7.15 11.72 -2.93
CA ARG A 32 -7.05 11.74 -1.46
C ARG A 32 -7.06 10.31 -0.93
N VAL A 33 -6.03 9.97 -0.15
CA VAL A 33 -5.93 8.69 0.58
C VAL A 33 -6.79 8.76 1.84
N ARG A 34 -7.57 7.72 2.09
CA ARG A 34 -8.43 7.55 3.27
C ARG A 34 -7.83 6.55 4.26
N GLY A 35 -7.14 5.55 3.74
CA GLY A 35 -6.41 4.56 4.51
C GLY A 35 -5.52 3.75 3.58
N ALA A 36 -4.51 3.11 4.15
CA ALA A 36 -3.69 2.14 3.46
C ALA A 36 -3.20 1.10 4.46
N ALA A 37 -3.12 -0.15 4.02
CA ALA A 37 -2.71 -1.26 4.85
C ALA A 37 -2.01 -2.33 4.02
N VAL A 38 -1.20 -3.13 4.72
CA VAL A 38 -0.72 -4.43 4.24
C VAL A 38 -1.47 -5.46 5.09
N PRO A 39 -2.59 -6.04 4.62
CA PRO A 39 -3.37 -6.96 5.42
C PRO A 39 -2.56 -8.23 5.71
N GLU A 40 -2.88 -8.87 6.83
CA GLU A 40 -2.43 -10.23 7.10
C GLU A 40 -3.35 -11.20 6.35
N GLU A 41 -2.78 -12.00 5.47
CA GLU A 41 -3.51 -13.02 4.71
C GLU A 41 -2.70 -14.32 4.61
N ALA A 42 -3.36 -15.40 4.18
CA ALA A 42 -2.69 -16.66 3.88
C ALA A 42 -1.64 -16.45 2.79
N VAL A 43 -0.47 -17.09 2.93
CA VAL A 43 0.63 -16.97 1.97
C VAL A 43 0.23 -17.63 0.65
N ALA A 44 -0.20 -16.80 -0.31
CA ALA A 44 -0.51 -17.20 -1.68
C ALA A 44 0.47 -16.62 -2.72
N SER A 45 1.28 -15.63 -2.32
CA SER A 45 2.38 -15.01 -3.06
C SER A 45 3.58 -14.84 -2.12
N ASP A 46 4.77 -14.63 -2.68
CA ASP A 46 5.97 -14.21 -1.94
C ASP A 46 5.93 -12.74 -1.50
N HIS A 47 4.98 -11.95 -2.02
CA HIS A 47 4.65 -10.59 -1.58
C HIS A 47 3.28 -10.53 -0.90
N ARG A 48 3.11 -9.64 0.10
CA ARG A 48 1.80 -9.26 0.65
C ARG A 48 1.18 -8.14 -0.19
N PRO A 49 -0.14 -8.11 -0.36
CA PRO A 49 -0.81 -7.04 -1.06
C PRO A 49 -0.71 -5.72 -0.30
N VAL A 50 -0.68 -4.62 -1.05
CA VAL A 50 -0.86 -3.27 -0.50
C VAL A 50 -2.24 -2.78 -0.94
N VAL A 51 -3.10 -2.48 0.02
CA VAL A 51 -4.47 -2.01 -0.22
C VAL A 51 -4.55 -0.56 0.21
N ALA A 52 -5.13 0.30 -0.64
CA ALA A 52 -5.35 1.71 -0.35
C ALA A 52 -6.78 2.12 -0.68
N ASP A 53 -7.45 2.74 0.29
CA ASP A 53 -8.75 3.37 0.10
C ASP A 53 -8.51 4.81 -0.36
N VAL A 54 -9.06 5.16 -1.53
CA VAL A 54 -8.88 6.48 -2.13
C VAL A 54 -10.20 7.11 -2.53
N SER A 55 -10.21 8.43 -2.55
CA SER A 55 -11.30 9.23 -3.12
C SER A 55 -10.74 10.22 -4.12
N LEU A 56 -11.48 10.45 -5.21
CA LEU A 56 -11.15 11.45 -6.21
C LEU A 56 -11.86 12.75 -5.90
N THR A 57 -11.14 13.87 -5.97
CA THR A 57 -11.78 15.19 -6.03
C THR A 57 -12.23 15.45 -7.46
N ARG A 58 -13.53 15.63 -7.66
CA ARG A 58 -14.09 16.09 -8.92
C ARG A 58 -13.70 17.56 -9.14
N ARG A 59 -13.14 17.87 -10.31
CA ARG A 59 -12.91 19.25 -10.74
C ARG A 59 -14.21 19.85 -11.29
#